data_AF-A0A352FIP2-F1
#
_entry.id   AF-A0A352FIP2-F1
#
_cell.length_a   1.000
_cell.length_b   1.000
_cell.length_c   1.000
_cell.angle_alpha   90.00
_cell.angle_beta   90.00
_cell.angle_gamma   90.00
#
_symmetry.space_group_name_H-M   'P 1'
#
loop_
_entity.id
_entity.type
_entity.pdbx_description
1 polymer ?
#
loop_
_entity_poly.entity_id
_entity_poly.type
_entity_poly.pdbx_seq_one_letter_code
_entity_poly.pdbx_strand_id
1 'polypeptide(L)' 'TGYRQYTLHFKNLKTGELLPDHMDRVDDMAWITDNKTIFYVTEDEVSKRNDKLWRHVLGTDKYELIYEEKDELFDIG' A
#
# COMPACT_ATOMS: atom_id res chain seq x y z
N THR A 1 -9.23 9.90 14.08
CA THR A 1 -10.63 9.82 13.60
C THR A 1 -10.93 8.37 13.26
N GLY A 2 -12.20 7.97 13.16
CA GLY A 2 -12.59 6.59 12.81
C GLY A 2 -12.74 6.34 11.30
N TYR A 3 -12.12 7.18 10.46
CA TYR A 3 -12.38 7.23 9.02
C TYR A 3 -11.72 6.09 8.23
N ARG A 4 -10.99 5.19 8.93
CA ARG A 4 -10.31 4.00 8.37
C ARG A 4 -9.40 4.31 7.19
N GLN A 5 -8.69 5.43 7.27
CA GLN A 5 -7.68 5.81 6.30
C GLN A 5 -6.34 5.72 6.97
N TYR A 6 -5.48 4.86 6.43
CA TYR A 6 -4.18 4.58 7.00
C TYR A 6 -3.06 4.99 6.05
N THR A 7 -2.01 5.56 6.62
CA THR A 7 -0.72 5.72 5.95
C THR A 7 0.16 4.56 6.37
N LEU A 8 0.64 3.80 5.38
CA LEU A 8 1.63 2.76 5.57
C LEU A 8 3.01 3.40 5.74
N HIS A 9 3.68 3.07 6.85
CA HIS A 9 5.04 3.48 7.16
C HIS A 9 5.96 2.26 7.33
N PHE A 10 7.24 2.41 6.97
CA PHE A 10 8.25 1.38 7.18
C PHE A 10 9.22 1.79 8.27
N LYS A 11 9.56 0.84 9.14
CA LYS A 11 10.50 1.06 10.25
C LYS A 11 11.70 0.14 10.11
N ASN A 12 12.89 0.71 10.15
CA ASN A 12 14.10 -0.06 10.32
C ASN A 12 14.16 -0.58 11.77
N LEU A 13 14.03 -1.89 11.95
CA LEU A 13 14.00 -2.48 13.29
C LEU A 13 15.37 -2.48 14.00
N LYS A 14 16.48 -2.29 13.27
CA LYS A 14 17.82 -2.19 13.86
C LYS A 14 18.11 -0.80 14.41
N THR A 15 17.73 0.25 13.68
CA THR A 15 17.98 1.64 14.08
C THR A 15 16.80 2.27 14.83
N GLY A 16 15.60 1.72 14.65
CA GLY A 16 14.37 2.29 15.20
C GLY A 16 13.81 3.45 14.38
N GLU A 17 14.45 3.83 13.28
CA GLU A 17 14.05 4.96 12.43
C GLU A 17 12.95 4.57 11.45
N LEU A 18 12.10 5.53 11.09
CA LEU A 18 11.19 5.39 9.96
C LEU A 18 11.96 5.64 8.66
N LEU A 19 11.67 4.82 7.65
CA LEU A 19 12.15 5.03 6.29
C LEU A 19 11.34 6.15 5.60
N PRO A 20 11.89 6.81 4.58
CA PRO A 20 11.18 7.88 3.87
C PRO A 20 9.97 7.39 3.06
N ASP A 21 9.99 6.14 2.63
CA ASP A 21 8.90 5.50 1.89
C ASP A 21 7.62 5.47 2.75
N HIS A 22 6.51 5.87 2.15
CA HIS A 22 5.17 5.78 2.74
C HIS A 22 4.12 5.71 1.64
N MET A 23 2.95 5.15 1.96
CA MET A 23 1.81 5.10 1.04
C MET A 23 0.55 5.48 1.80
N ASP A 24 -0.23 6.39 1.23
CA ASP A 24 -1.50 6.80 1.82
C ASP A 24 -2.64 5.90 1.38
N ARG A 25 -3.70 5.91 2.18
CA ARG A 25 -4.97 5.21 1.90
C ARG A 25 -4.77 3.70 1.68
N VAL A 26 -3.87 3.09 2.44
CA VAL A 26 -3.62 1.65 2.39
C VAL A 26 -4.61 0.93 3.29
N ASP A 27 -5.23 -0.13 2.78
CA ASP A 27 -6.12 -1.00 3.57
C ASP A 27 -5.47 -2.36 3.88
N ASP A 28 -4.76 -2.96 2.93
CA ASP A 28 -4.04 -4.23 3.12
C ASP A 28 -2.63 -4.21 2.52
N MET A 29 -1.76 -5.07 3.04
CA MET A 29 -0.38 -5.22 2.59
C MET A 29 0.19 -6.63 2.81
N ALA A 30 1.13 -7.00 1.93
CA ALA A 30 1.91 -8.23 2.07
C ALA A 30 3.37 -8.01 1.68
N TRP A 31 4.29 -8.56 2.47
CA TRP A 31 5.71 -8.59 2.12
C TRP A 31 6.00 -9.70 1.11
N ILE A 32 6.93 -9.41 0.19
CA ILE A 32 7.62 -10.45 -0.56
C ILE A 32 8.81 -10.98 0.27
N THR A 33 9.28 -12.17 -0.05
CA THR A 33 10.35 -12.90 0.65
C THR A 33 11.73 -12.24 0.61
N ASP A 34 11.90 -11.13 -0.11
CA ASP A 34 13.18 -10.40 -0.23
C ASP A 34 13.38 -9.32 0.86
N ASN A 35 12.40 -9.13 1.76
CA ASN A 35 12.36 -8.10 2.81
C ASN A 35 12.49 -6.66 2.29
N LYS A 36 12.21 -6.42 1.01
CA LYS A 36 12.35 -5.11 0.38
C LYS A 36 11.19 -4.75 -0.52
N THR A 37 10.50 -5.75 -1.07
CA THR A 37 9.37 -5.56 -1.95
C THR A 37 8.08 -5.82 -1.19
N ILE A 38 7.10 -4.96 -1.44
CA ILE A 38 5.76 -5.03 -0.86
C ILE A 38 4.71 -5.10 -1.96
N PHE A 39 3.62 -5.76 -1.66
CA PHE A 39 2.33 -5.52 -2.28
C PHE A 39 1.43 -4.76 -1.32
N TYR A 40 0.64 -3.83 -1.82
CA TYR A 40 -0.32 -3.07 -1.02
C TYR A 40 -1.54 -2.69 -1.85
N VAL A 41 -2.69 -2.59 -1.18
CA VAL A 41 -3.96 -2.20 -1.78
C VAL A 41 -4.33 -0.79 -1.32
N THR A 42 -4.76 0.05 -2.25
CA THR A 42 -5.21 1.42 -1.96
C THR A 42 -6.70 1.61 -2.13
N GLU A 43 -7.26 2.44 -1.26
CA GLU A 43 -8.64 2.90 -1.26
C GLU A 43 -8.79 4.17 -2.13
N ASP A 44 -9.77 4.20 -3.03
CA ASP A 44 -10.12 5.37 -3.85
C ASP A 44 -10.58 6.57 -3.00
N GLU A 45 -10.32 7.80 -3.46
CA GLU A 45 -10.60 9.01 -2.68
C GLU A 45 -12.09 9.23 -2.39
N VAL A 46 -12.92 8.96 -3.40
CA VAL A 46 -14.32 9.35 -3.44
C VAL A 46 -15.22 8.17 -3.12
N SER A 47 -15.06 7.07 -3.85
CA SER A 47 -15.91 5.86 -3.73
C SER A 47 -15.60 5.03 -2.50
N LYS A 48 -14.43 5.22 -1.88
CA LYS A 48 -13.94 4.46 -0.72
C LYS A 48 -13.69 2.97 -1.02
N ARG A 49 -13.67 2.58 -2.30
CA ARG A 49 -13.42 1.21 -2.72
C ARG A 49 -11.94 0.88 -2.73
N ASN A 50 -11.62 -0.37 -2.42
CA ASN A 50 -10.28 -0.91 -2.54
C ASN A 50 -10.14 -1.50 -3.95
N ASP A 51 -9.57 -0.73 -4.88
CA ASP A 51 -9.64 -1.07 -6.31
C ASP A 51 -8.27 -1.28 -6.96
N LYS A 52 -7.16 -0.88 -6.32
CA LYS A 52 -5.82 -0.93 -6.93
C LYS A 52 -4.82 -1.70 -6.07
N LEU A 53 -4.18 -2.69 -6.69
CA LEU A 53 -3.07 -3.45 -6.14
C LEU A 53 -1.76 -2.93 -6.74
N TRP A 54 -0.84 -2.58 -5.87
CA TRP A 54 0.45 -2.01 -6.22
C TRP A 54 1.60 -2.89 -5.78
N ARG A 55 2.73 -2.79 -6.46
CA ARG A 55 4.03 -3.30 -6.05
C ARG A 55 5.01 -2.16 -5.89
N HIS A 56 5.78 -2.18 -4.81
CA HIS A 56 6.83 -1.21 -4.58
C HIS A 56 8.07 -1.87 -3.97
N VAL A 57 9.25 -1.39 -4.39
CA VAL A 57 10.54 -1.80 -3.84
C VAL A 57 11.07 -0.64 -2.99
N LEU A 58 11.27 -0.88 -1.69
CA LEU A 58 11.70 0.14 -0.75
C LEU A 58 13.03 0.80 -1.14
N GLY A 59 13.09 2.12 -0.97
CA GLY A 59 14.23 2.95 -1.34
C GLY A 59 14.35 3.22 -2.84
N THR A 60 13.27 3.00 -3.59
CA THR A 60 13.20 3.32 -5.02
C THR A 60 11.99 4.20 -5.30
N ASP A 61 12.01 4.98 -6.38
CA ASP A 61 10.85 5.78 -6.78
C ASP A 61 9.86 4.98 -7.65
N LYS A 62 9.96 3.64 -7.65
CA LYS A 62 9.14 2.79 -8.51
C LYS A 62 7.90 2.28 -7.77
N TYR A 63 6.75 2.73 -8.23
CA TYR A 63 5.43 2.27 -7.80
C TYR A 63 4.71 1.69 -9.02
N GLU A 64 4.46 0.39 -9.00
CA GLU A 64 3.93 -0.34 -10.16
C GLU A 64 2.50 -0.79 -9.87
N LEU A 65 1.54 -0.33 -10.67
CA LEU A 65 0.18 -0.83 -10.64
C LEU A 65 0.16 -2.25 -11.24
N ILE A 66 -0.21 -3.22 -10.43
CA ILE A 66 -0.23 -4.64 -10.82
C ILE A 66 -1.62 -5.05 -11.28
N TYR A 67 -2.66 -4.55 -10.61
CA TYR A 67 -4.05 -4.85 -10.92
C TYR A 67 -4.96 -3.68 -10.53
N GLU A 68 -6.02 -3.48 -11.31
CA GLU A 68 -7.10 -2.54 -11.03
C GLU A 68 -8.44 -3.27 -11.23
N GLU A 69 -9.28 -3.27 -10.20
CA GLU A 69 -10.65 -3.79 -10.26
C GLU A 69 -11.59 -2.74 -10.85
N LYS A 70 -12.01 -2.99 -12.09
CA LYS A 70 -12.80 -2.04 -12.88
C LYS A 70 -14.31 -2.17 -12.66
N ASP A 71 -14.77 -3.31 -12.15
CA ASP A 71 -16.18 -3.49 -11.82
C ASP A 71 -16.47 -2.84 -10.47
N GLU A 72 -17.34 -1.82 -10.47
CA GLU A 72 -17.69 -1.06 -9.28
C GLU A 72 -18.39 -1.88 -8.18
N LEU A 73 -18.78 -3.11 -8.48
CA LEU A 73 -19.41 -4.03 -7.55
C LEU A 73 -18.41 -4.88 -6.76
N PHE A 74 -17.11 -4.79 -7.05
CA PHE A 74 -16.07 -5.60 -6.42
C PHE A 74 -14.98 -4.76 -5.77
N ASP A 75 -14.43 -5.30 -4.68
CA ASP A 75 -13.23 -4.80 -3.99
C ASP A 75 -12.15 -5.88 -4.03
N ILE A 76 -10.90 -5.46 -3.87
CA ILE A 76 -9.74 -6.34 -3.68
C ILE A 76 -9.09 -6.08 -2.31
N GLY A 77 -8.56 -7.13 -1.69
CA GLY A 77 -8.07 -7.12 -0.31
C GLY A 77 -8.48 -8.38 0.41
#